data_AF-A0A2D7XWT3-F1
#
_entry.id   AF-A0A2D7XWT3-F1
#
_cell.length_a   1.000
_cell.length_b   1.000
_cell.length_c   1.000
_cell.angle_alpha   90.00
_cell.angle_beta   90.00
_cell.angle_gamma   90.00
#
_symmetry.space_group_name_H-M   'P 1'
#
loop_
_entity.id
_entity.type
_entity.pdbx_description
1 polymer ?
#
loop_
_entity_poly.entity_id
_entity_poly.type
_entity_poly.pdbx_seq_one_letter_code
_entity_poly.pdbx_strand_id
1 'polypeptide(L)' 'METFVNGAVFGGAIAAVIILVGVFMRPTLKCSECGTPLPKFRKPASFHQGMWGGYTCQNCGAELDAKGQKKDA' A
#
# COMPACT_ATOMS: atom_id res chain seq x y z
N MET A 1 17.04 27.86 24.89
CA MET A 1 15.88 26.95 25.07
C MET A 1 14.89 27.08 23.92
N GLU A 2 14.43 28.26 23.55
CA GLU A 2 13.44 28.46 22.46
C GLU A 2 13.89 27.93 21.09
N THR A 3 15.16 28.11 20.71
CA THR A 3 15.70 27.59 19.44
C THR A 3 15.68 26.06 19.36
N PHE A 4 15.84 25.38 20.51
CA PHE A 4 15.83 23.93 20.59
C PHE A 4 14.41 23.37 20.50
N VAL A 5 13.45 24.04 21.15
CA VAL A 5 12.02 23.70 21.08
C VAL A 5 11.49 23.90 19.66
N ASN A 6 11.83 25.02 19.01
CA ASN A 6 11.41 25.29 17.64
C ASN A 6 11.99 24.26 16.65
N GLY A 7 13.27 23.91 16.78
CA GLY A 7 13.89 22.88 15.93
C GLY A 7 13.20 21.51 16.05
N ALA A 8 12.83 21.10 17.26
CA ALA A 8 12.11 19.84 17.50
C ALA A 8 10.69 19.86 16.91
N VAL A 9 9.97 20.98 17.03
CA VAL A 9 8.62 21.15 16.46
C VAL A 9 8.65 21.10 14.94
N PHE A 10 9.54 21.86 14.29
CA PHE A 10 9.66 21.85 12.82
C PHE A 10 10.14 20.49 12.30
N GLY A 11 11.15 19.89 12.93
CA GLY A 11 11.64 18.56 12.55
C GLY A 11 10.56 17.48 12.66
N GLY A 12 9.80 17.48 13.76
CA GLY A 12 8.67 16.56 13.97
C GLY A 12 7.54 16.78 12.97
N ALA A 13 7.16 18.05 12.72
CA ALA A 13 6.11 18.39 11.77
C ALA A 13 6.47 17.99 10.33
N ILE A 14 7.71 18.25 9.90
CA ILE A 14 8.18 17.87 8.56
C ILE A 14 8.15 16.34 8.40
N ALA A 15 8.66 15.59 9.38
CA ALA A 15 8.63 14.13 9.34
C ALA A 15 7.19 13.59 9.26
N ALA A 16 6.27 14.14 10.05
CA ALA A 16 4.86 13.77 10.03
C ALA A 16 4.21 14.04 8.66
N VAL A 17 4.51 15.19 8.04
CA VAL A 17 4.02 15.55 6.69
C VAL A 17 4.57 14.58 5.64
N ILE A 18 5.86 14.25 5.66
CA ILE A 18 6.46 13.30 4.72
C ILE A 18 5.82 11.92 4.84
N ILE A 19 5.59 11.43 6.06
CA ILE A 19 4.92 10.15 6.31
C ILE A 19 3.48 10.17 5.80
N LEU A 20 2.71 11.24 6.10
CA LEU A 20 1.33 11.39 5.64
C LEU A 20 1.24 11.40 4.11
N VAL A 21 2.09 12.19 3.45
CA VAL A 21 2.15 12.27 1.99
C VAL A 21 2.54 10.92 1.39
N GLY A 22 3.56 10.25 1.94
CA GLY A 22 4.04 8.95 1.46
C GLY A 22 3.02 7.82 1.59
N VAL A 23 2.17 7.83 2.62
CA VAL A 23 1.07 6.86 2.77
C VAL A 23 -0.05 7.13 1.76
N PHE A 24 -0.35 8.40 1.49
CA PHE A 24 -1.46 8.77 0.60
C PHE A 24 -1.11 8.66 -0.90
N MET A 25 0.16 8.90 -1.26
CA MET A 25 0.66 8.88 -2.64
C MET A 25 1.12 7.49 -3.12
N ARG A 26 0.79 6.40 -2.41
CA ARG A 26 1.18 5.06 -2.86
C ARG A 26 0.59 4.75 -4.25
N PRO A 27 1.40 4.25 -5.19
CA PRO A 27 0.95 3.94 -6.54
C PRO A 27 -0.10 2.84 -6.52
N THR A 28 -1.05 2.90 -7.45
CA THR A 28 -2.00 1.81 -7.67
C THR A 28 -1.26 0.62 -8.26
N LEU A 29 -1.25 -0.50 -7.53
CA LEU A 29 -0.73 -1.77 -8.04
C LEU A 29 -1.56 -2.22 -9.26
N LYS A 30 -0.92 -2.94 -10.17
CA LYS A 30 -1.57 -3.54 -11.34
C LYS A 30 -1.46 -5.05 -11.25
N CYS A 31 -2.48 -5.75 -11.76
CA CYS A 31 -2.43 -7.19 -11.90
C CYS A 31 -1.37 -7.58 -12.94
N SER A 32 -0.45 -8.49 -12.59
CA SER A 32 0.57 -8.99 -13.52
C SER A 32 -0.01 -9.74 -14.72
N GLU A 33 -1.18 -10.40 -14.56
CA GLU A 33 -1.79 -11.21 -15.61
C GLU A 33 -2.54 -10.37 -16.66
N CYS A 34 -3.33 -9.38 -16.22
CA CYS A 34 -4.24 -8.63 -17.10
C CYS A 34 -4.01 -7.11 -17.11
N GLY A 35 -3.03 -6.61 -16.35
CA GLY A 35 -2.70 -5.18 -16.26
C GLY A 35 -3.74 -4.30 -15.57
N THR A 36 -4.87 -4.86 -15.14
CA THR A 36 -5.96 -4.10 -14.50
C THR A 36 -5.49 -3.52 -13.17
N PRO A 37 -5.79 -2.23 -12.88
CA PRO A 37 -5.45 -1.63 -11.60
C PRO A 37 -6.19 -2.34 -10.46
N LEU A 38 -5.44 -2.67 -9.41
CA LEU A 38 -5.95 -3.30 -8.21
C LEU A 38 -6.62 -2.26 -7.31
N PRO A 39 -7.71 -2.63 -6.59
CA PRO A 39 -8.42 -1.71 -5.74
C PRO A 39 -7.51 -1.24 -4.58
N LYS A 40 -7.56 0.07 -4.26
CA LYS A 40 -6.82 0.63 -3.10
C LYS A 40 -7.25 0.00 -1.78
N PHE A 41 -8.55 -0.28 -1.64
CA PHE A 41 -9.09 -0.97 -0.47
C PHE A 41 -9.16 -2.47 -0.77
N ARG A 42 -8.28 -3.22 -0.10
CA ARG A 42 -8.16 -4.66 -0.27
C ARG A 42 -9.35 -5.37 0.39
N LYS A 43 -10.03 -6.21 -0.37
CA LYS A 43 -11.02 -7.16 0.14
C LYS A 43 -10.47 -8.58 -0.02
N PRO A 44 -10.04 -9.24 1.07
CA PRO A 44 -9.52 -10.60 0.97
C PRO A 44 -10.62 -11.55 0.51
N ALA A 45 -10.32 -12.40 -0.48
CA ALA A 45 -11.21 -13.45 -0.97
C ALA A 45 -10.92 -14.82 -0.32
N SER A 46 -9.79 -14.97 0.37
CA SER A 46 -9.39 -16.20 1.06
C SER A 46 -8.79 -15.90 2.44
N PHE A 47 -8.79 -16.90 3.33
CA PHE A 47 -8.11 -16.79 4.64
C PHE A 47 -6.61 -16.52 4.49
N HIS A 48 -5.99 -17.17 3.50
CA HIS A 48 -4.58 -16.92 3.16
C HIS A 48 -4.39 -15.45 2.81
N GLN A 49 -5.25 -14.90 1.94
CA GLN A 49 -5.20 -13.48 1.65
C GLN A 49 -5.36 -12.67 2.91
N GLY A 50 -6.37 -12.95 3.75
CA GLY A 50 -6.61 -12.29 5.03
C GLY A 50 -5.36 -12.19 5.92
N MET A 51 -4.63 -13.29 6.09
CA MET A 51 -3.43 -13.36 6.94
C MET A 51 -2.17 -12.76 6.31
N TRP A 52 -1.89 -13.06 5.04
CA TRP A 52 -0.60 -12.76 4.41
C TRP A 52 -0.61 -11.56 3.47
N GLY A 53 -1.78 -10.99 3.19
CA GLY A 53 -1.95 -10.01 2.13
C GLY A 53 -2.24 -10.66 0.78
N GLY A 54 -2.30 -9.85 -0.28
CA GLY A 54 -2.64 -10.32 -1.62
C GLY A 54 -3.97 -9.82 -2.17
N TYR A 55 -4.27 -10.14 -3.40
CA TYR A 55 -5.47 -9.69 -4.08
C TYR A 55 -6.04 -10.82 -4.92
N THR A 56 -7.35 -10.88 -5.04
CA THR A 56 -7.97 -11.55 -6.19
C THR A 56 -8.30 -10.48 -7.22
N CYS A 57 -7.77 -10.61 -8.43
CA CYS A 57 -8.10 -9.68 -9.50
C CYS A 57 -9.58 -9.80 -9.85
N GLN A 58 -10.33 -8.70 -9.81
CA GLN A 58 -11.76 -8.70 -10.15
C GLN A 58 -12.03 -8.84 -11.66
N ASN A 59 -11.00 -8.66 -12.49
CA ASN A 59 -11.12 -8.77 -13.94
C ASN A 59 -10.79 -10.19 -14.44
N CYS A 60 -9.58 -10.70 -14.15
CA CYS A 60 -9.15 -12.03 -14.63
C CYS A 60 -9.29 -13.16 -13.59
N GLY A 61 -9.67 -12.86 -12.34
CA GLY A 61 -9.80 -13.87 -11.28
C GLY A 61 -8.48 -14.39 -10.70
N ALA A 62 -7.33 -13.95 -11.20
CA ALA A 62 -6.03 -14.41 -10.72
C ALA A 62 -5.81 -14.11 -9.23
N GLU A 63 -5.27 -15.08 -8.51
CA GLU A 63 -4.79 -14.89 -7.14
C GLU A 63 -3.40 -14.26 -7.19
N LEU A 64 -3.26 -13.11 -6.55
CA LEU A 64 -2.06 -12.29 -6.57
C LEU A 64 -1.51 -12.09 -5.16
N ASP A 65 -0.20 -11.89 -5.05
CA ASP A 65 0.47 -11.46 -3.84
C ASP A 65 0.20 -9.97 -3.51
N ALA A 66 0.77 -9.48 -2.40
CA ALA A 66 0.59 -8.10 -1.96
C ALA A 66 1.19 -7.06 -2.92
N LYS A 67 2.00 -7.48 -3.89
CA LYS A 67 2.63 -6.66 -4.93
C LYS A 67 1.91 -6.75 -6.29
N GLY A 68 0.82 -7.54 -6.37
CA GLY A 68 0.05 -7.74 -7.60
C GLY A 68 0.64 -8.76 -8.56
N GLN A 69 1.57 -9.60 -8.11
CA GLN A 69 2.15 -10.72 -8.88
C GLN A 69 1.31 -11.97 -8.72
N LYS A 70 1.13 -12.74 -9.79
CA LYS A 70 0.40 -14.01 -9.75
C LYS A 70 1.05 -15.01 -8.79
N LYS A 71 0.21 -15.69 -8.01
CA LYS A 71 0.60 -16.73 -7.09
C LYS A 71 0.60 -18.11 -7.78
N ASP A 72 1.42 -18.29 -8.82
CA ASP A 72 1.68 -19.59 -9.45
C ASP A 72 3.17 -19.93 -9.34
N ALA A 73 3.57 -20.48 -8.17
CA ALA A 73 4.68 -21.39 -7.86
C ALA A 73 4.96 -21.38 -6.34
#